data_AF-A0A1H1P2X4-F1
#
_entry.id   AF-A0A1H1P2X4-F1
#
_cell.length_a   1.000
_cell.length_b   1.000
_cell.length_c   1.000
_cell.angle_alpha   90.00
_cell.angle_beta   90.00
_cell.angle_gamma   90.00
#
_symmetry.space_group_name_H-M   'P 1'
#
loop_
_entity.id
_entity.type
_entity.pdbx_description
1 polymer ?
#
loop_
_entity_poly.entity_id
_entity_poly.type
_entity_poly.pdbx_seq_one_letter_code
_entity_poly.pdbx_strand_id
1 'polypeptide(L)'
;MNYSFLLDNNIYREIVKYGNEIVFENFNSDIKNHRIIKNIPVENIIYSLTPFTIMEALGITIPYPKIILPLELKSPKKYNEAFIFINDEAKKYFSNLSLIKPKELLKKVKQQKKFTSLKAKKTEQIFIENPLKTKEFYDYFLESLVFDYTCKYEFPREVQKRIFSEYLLPTFFLNNHTISRFSKFRIIKRLWDNSYTGLKKSPVFPKGYFEEINNSMKLKGNQDFLDCEIIHFACVGDCVESKHNPVFVFTQDDKKTIINRIIVYKSMIKTILNDLSEDNYKINKPIINNWEQGMIIFCNSDGSIKESIDVSDIKTIN
;
A
#
# COMPACT_ATOMS: atom_id res chain seq x y z
N MET A 1 6.46 -22.22 -2.77
CA MET A 1 6.19 -20.93 -2.08
C MET A 1 6.49 -19.84 -3.07
N ASN A 2 5.56 -18.90 -3.28
CA ASN A 2 5.77 -17.79 -4.21
C ASN A 2 6.29 -16.58 -3.45
N TYR A 3 6.89 -15.65 -4.17
CA TYR A 3 7.46 -14.41 -3.65
C TYR A 3 6.96 -13.25 -4.50
N SER A 4 6.44 -12.20 -3.87
CA SER A 4 6.00 -11.01 -4.60
C SER A 4 7.13 -9.99 -4.67
N PHE A 5 7.45 -9.51 -5.87
CA PHE A 5 8.43 -8.45 -6.10
C PHE A 5 7.66 -7.17 -6.42
N LEU A 6 7.55 -6.31 -5.42
CA LEU A 6 6.82 -5.05 -5.51
C LEU A 6 7.81 -3.92 -5.77
N LEU A 7 7.68 -3.28 -6.95
CA LEU A 7 8.48 -2.11 -7.28
C LEU A 7 7.71 -0.85 -6.89
N ASP A 8 8.33 0.00 -6.08
CA ASP A 8 7.87 1.36 -5.87
C ASP A 8 8.00 2.17 -7.18
N ASN A 9 7.20 3.24 -7.33
CA ASN A 9 7.18 4.04 -8.56
C ASN A 9 8.54 4.72 -8.82
N ASN A 10 9.22 5.17 -7.76
CA ASN A 10 10.55 5.79 -7.84
C ASN A 10 11.62 4.83 -8.42
N ILE A 11 11.45 3.52 -8.26
CA ILE A 11 12.29 2.49 -8.87
C ILE A 11 11.79 2.16 -10.27
N TYR A 12 10.50 1.83 -10.39
CA TYR A 12 9.91 1.37 -11.64
C TYR A 12 10.17 2.36 -12.77
N ARG A 13 9.94 3.67 -12.54
CA ARG A 13 10.12 4.71 -13.57
C ARG A 13 11.55 4.79 -14.06
N GLU A 14 12.52 4.76 -13.15
CA GLU A 14 13.94 4.89 -13.52
C GLU A 14 14.41 3.67 -14.32
N ILE A 15 13.91 2.47 -14.00
CA ILE A 15 14.22 1.22 -14.71
C ILE A 15 13.66 1.20 -16.14
N VAL A 16 12.47 1.77 -16.37
CA VAL A 16 11.82 1.69 -17.70
C VAL A 16 12.14 2.84 -18.63
N LYS A 17 12.61 3.98 -18.10
CA LYS A 17 12.81 5.22 -18.85
C LYS A 17 13.85 5.09 -19.97
N TYR A 18 13.54 5.70 -21.12
CA TYR A 18 14.48 5.83 -22.25
C TYR A 18 15.72 6.64 -21.85
N GLY A 19 16.91 6.14 -22.20
CA GLY A 19 18.19 6.76 -21.83
C GLY A 19 18.74 6.31 -20.47
N ASN A 20 17.98 5.49 -19.72
CA ASN A 20 18.38 4.91 -18.44
C ASN A 20 18.72 3.41 -18.57
N GLU A 21 19.23 2.95 -19.72
CA GLU A 21 19.56 1.54 -19.95
C GLU A 21 20.48 0.96 -18.87
N ILE A 22 21.44 1.76 -18.39
CA ILE A 22 22.38 1.35 -17.35
C ILE A 22 21.67 1.07 -16.01
N VAL A 23 20.61 1.81 -15.69
CA VAL A 23 19.82 1.62 -14.46
C VAL A 23 19.13 0.26 -14.49
N PHE A 24 18.51 -0.07 -15.62
CA PHE A 24 17.91 -1.38 -15.85
C PHE A 24 18.93 -2.51 -15.73
N GLU A 25 20.13 -2.33 -16.27
CA GLU A 25 21.20 -3.35 -16.23
C GLU A 25 21.74 -3.57 -14.83
N ASN A 26 22.05 -2.49 -14.11
CA ASN A 26 22.50 -2.55 -12.72
C ASN A 26 21.47 -3.25 -11.83
N PHE A 27 20.19 -2.86 -11.94
CA PHE A 27 19.11 -3.48 -11.18
C PHE A 27 19.02 -4.99 -11.42
N ASN A 28 19.04 -5.42 -12.68
CA ASN A 28 18.98 -6.84 -13.02
C ASN A 28 20.24 -7.61 -12.60
N SER A 29 21.41 -7.00 -12.72
CA SER A 29 22.68 -7.58 -12.27
C SER A 29 22.66 -7.81 -10.76
N ASP A 30 22.23 -6.81 -10.00
CA ASP A 30 22.23 -6.88 -8.54
C ASP A 30 21.17 -7.85 -8.02
N ILE A 31 19.99 -7.93 -8.64
CA ILE A 31 19.00 -8.97 -8.33
C ILE A 31 19.61 -10.37 -8.48
N LYS A 32 20.36 -10.63 -9.56
CA LYS A 32 21.00 -11.93 -9.83
C LYS A 32 22.13 -12.24 -8.84
N ASN A 33 22.79 -11.22 -8.32
CA ASN A 33 23.93 -11.36 -7.41
C ASN A 33 23.55 -11.25 -5.93
N HIS A 34 22.34 -10.75 -5.62
CA HIS A 34 21.90 -10.50 -4.26
C HIS A 34 21.80 -11.80 -3.45
N ARG A 35 22.38 -11.79 -2.25
CA ARG A 35 22.60 -12.97 -1.40
C ARG A 35 21.36 -13.85 -1.16
N ILE A 36 20.18 -13.25 -1.08
CA ILE A 36 18.91 -13.94 -0.79
C ILE A 36 18.11 -14.16 -2.08
N ILE A 37 17.98 -13.12 -2.91
CA ILE A 37 17.10 -13.14 -4.09
C ILE A 37 17.59 -14.12 -5.15
N LYS A 38 18.91 -14.25 -5.33
CA LYS A 38 19.49 -15.15 -6.32
C LYS A 38 19.11 -16.63 -6.14
N ASN A 39 18.67 -17.00 -4.93
CA ASN A 39 18.27 -18.37 -4.60
C ASN A 39 16.77 -18.60 -4.80
N ILE A 40 15.99 -17.58 -5.19
CA ILE A 40 14.57 -17.70 -5.46
C ILE A 40 14.39 -18.16 -6.92
N PRO A 41 13.76 -19.32 -7.18
CA PRO A 41 13.48 -19.75 -8.55
C PRO A 41 12.62 -18.73 -9.28
N VAL A 42 12.95 -18.41 -10.53
CA VAL A 42 12.30 -17.35 -11.31
C VAL A 42 10.80 -17.62 -11.48
N GLU A 43 10.42 -18.88 -11.63
CA GLU A 43 9.04 -19.36 -11.72
C GLU A 43 8.21 -19.10 -10.45
N ASN A 44 8.87 -18.88 -9.30
CA ASN A 44 8.22 -18.57 -8.03
C ASN A 44 8.15 -17.06 -7.78
N ILE A 45 8.68 -16.22 -8.68
CA ILE A 45 8.66 -14.75 -8.53
C ILE A 45 7.43 -14.18 -9.24
N ILE A 46 6.59 -13.49 -8.48
CA ILE A 46 5.45 -12.73 -8.97
C ILE A 46 5.83 -11.26 -8.95
N TYR A 47 6.06 -10.69 -10.13
CA TYR A 47 6.32 -9.27 -10.29
C TYR A 47 5.02 -8.47 -10.20
N SER A 48 4.98 -7.45 -9.34
CA SER A 48 3.78 -6.63 -9.16
C SER A 48 4.08 -5.13 -9.04
N LEU A 49 3.11 -4.33 -9.48
CA LEU A 49 2.93 -2.93 -9.11
C LEU A 49 1.54 -2.79 -8.48
N THR A 50 1.37 -1.84 -7.56
CA THR A 50 0.01 -1.51 -7.12
C THR A 50 -0.74 -0.80 -8.26
N PRO A 51 -2.09 -0.90 -8.33
CA PRO A 51 -2.89 -0.13 -9.28
C PRO A 51 -2.63 1.38 -9.21
N PHE A 52 -2.31 1.90 -8.02
CA PHE A 52 -1.97 3.31 -7.83
C PHE A 52 -0.61 3.66 -8.42
N THR A 53 0.40 2.81 -8.21
CA THR A 53 1.71 2.91 -8.87
C THR A 53 1.59 2.87 -10.39
N ILE A 54 0.69 2.02 -10.93
CA ILE A 54 0.40 1.97 -12.37
C ILE A 54 -0.20 3.30 -12.85
N MET A 55 -1.14 3.89 -12.11
CA MET A 55 -1.70 5.20 -12.48
C MET A 55 -0.65 6.30 -12.46
N GLU A 56 0.21 6.32 -11.44
CA GLU A 56 1.27 7.31 -11.29
C GLU A 56 2.32 7.18 -12.41
N ALA A 57 2.71 5.95 -12.74
CA ALA A 57 3.59 5.66 -13.86
C ALA A 57 3.04 6.23 -15.18
N LEU A 58 1.73 6.06 -15.41
CA LEU A 58 1.00 6.59 -16.57
C LEU A 58 0.76 8.12 -16.51
N GLY A 59 1.16 8.79 -15.43
CA GLY A 59 0.92 10.22 -15.22
C GLY A 59 -0.56 10.57 -15.06
N ILE A 60 -1.35 9.65 -14.50
CA ILE A 60 -2.79 9.81 -14.31
C ILE A 60 -3.05 10.24 -12.86
N THR A 61 -3.59 11.45 -12.71
CA THR A 61 -4.10 11.92 -11.42
C THR A 61 -5.59 11.62 -11.33
N ILE A 62 -6.00 10.88 -10.30
CA ILE A 62 -7.41 10.59 -10.06
C ILE A 62 -8.06 11.79 -9.34
N PRO A 63 -9.08 12.43 -9.92
CA PRO A 63 -9.80 13.49 -9.25
C PRO A 63 -10.54 12.96 -8.02
N TYR A 64 -10.50 13.73 -6.94
CA TYR A 64 -11.15 13.39 -5.68
C TYR A 64 -12.56 14.01 -5.64
N PRO A 65 -13.64 13.23 -5.56
CA PRO A 65 -14.98 13.79 -5.54
C PRO A 65 -15.29 14.48 -4.21
N LYS A 66 -16.21 15.44 -4.23
CA LYS A 66 -16.77 16.04 -3.00
C LYS A 66 -18.16 15.49 -2.76
N ILE A 67 -18.25 14.34 -2.11
CA ILE A 67 -19.53 13.71 -1.75
C ILE A 67 -20.05 14.34 -0.45
N ILE A 68 -21.23 14.95 -0.51
CA ILE A 68 -21.87 15.59 0.63
C ILE A 68 -22.78 14.57 1.31
N LEU A 69 -22.51 14.28 2.58
CA LEU A 69 -23.37 13.44 3.39
C LEU A 69 -24.68 14.19 3.72
N PRO A 70 -25.87 13.63 3.39
CA PRO A 70 -27.16 14.19 3.77
C PRO A 70 -27.28 14.43 5.27
N LEU A 71 -28.04 15.45 5.68
CA LEU A 71 -28.12 15.88 7.08
C LEU A 71 -28.69 14.78 7.98
N GLU A 72 -29.68 14.05 7.49
CA GLU A 72 -30.33 12.92 8.16
C GLU A 72 -29.36 11.77 8.47
N LEU A 73 -28.29 11.62 7.68
CA LEU A 73 -27.28 10.58 7.87
C LEU A 73 -26.13 10.99 8.80
N LYS A 74 -26.10 12.25 9.27
CA LYS A 74 -25.05 12.73 10.20
C LYS A 74 -25.24 12.28 11.65
N SER A 75 -26.40 11.68 11.97
CA SER A 75 -26.73 11.26 13.33
C SER A 75 -25.92 10.05 13.80
N PRO A 76 -25.53 9.96 15.10
CA PRO A 76 -24.88 8.80 15.69
C PRO A 76 -25.57 7.46 15.42
N LYS A 77 -26.91 7.46 15.35
CA LYS A 77 -27.72 6.26 15.11
C LYS A 77 -27.70 5.79 13.65
N LYS A 78 -27.17 6.62 12.75
CA LYS A 78 -27.23 6.46 11.28
C LYS A 78 -25.86 6.17 10.66
N TYR A 79 -24.85 5.87 11.49
CA TYR A 79 -23.47 5.66 11.03
C TYR A 79 -23.31 4.56 9.98
N ASN A 80 -24.06 3.46 10.09
CA ASN A 80 -24.06 2.37 9.09
C ASN A 80 -24.54 2.87 7.72
N GLU A 81 -25.68 3.56 7.71
CA GLU A 81 -26.30 4.12 6.50
C GLU A 81 -25.42 5.21 5.89
N ALA A 82 -24.76 6.01 6.73
CA ALA A 82 -23.78 6.99 6.29
C ALA A 82 -22.57 6.36 5.59
N PHE A 83 -22.02 5.27 6.15
CA PHE A 83 -20.90 4.56 5.53
C PHE A 83 -21.30 3.95 4.18
N ILE A 84 -22.46 3.27 4.12
CA ILE A 84 -23.00 2.68 2.88
C ILE A 84 -23.20 3.76 1.81
N PHE A 85 -23.85 4.88 2.17
CA PHE A 85 -24.08 6.00 1.26
C PHE A 85 -22.77 6.54 0.66
N ILE A 86 -21.75 6.77 1.50
CA ILE A 86 -20.45 7.26 1.03
C ILE A 86 -19.75 6.26 0.11
N ASN A 87 -19.83 4.96 0.42
CA ASN A 87 -19.27 3.92 -0.42
C ASN A 87 -19.95 3.87 -1.80
N ASP A 88 -21.29 3.88 -1.82
CA ASP A 88 -22.09 3.80 -3.04
C ASP A 88 -21.89 5.02 -3.95
N GLU A 89 -21.89 6.23 -3.39
CA GLU A 89 -21.66 7.46 -4.15
C GLU A 89 -20.21 7.52 -4.68
N ALA A 90 -19.22 7.05 -3.91
CA ALA A 90 -17.84 6.95 -4.39
C ALA A 90 -17.73 5.94 -5.55
N LYS A 91 -18.38 4.78 -5.42
CA LYS A 91 -18.43 3.77 -6.48
C LYS A 91 -19.09 4.30 -7.74
N LYS A 92 -20.22 4.99 -7.62
CA LYS A 92 -20.92 5.64 -8.73
C LYS A 92 -20.04 6.71 -9.40
N TYR A 93 -19.32 7.52 -8.63
CA TYR A 93 -18.40 8.50 -9.19
C TYR A 93 -17.26 7.85 -9.99
N PHE A 94 -16.47 6.98 -9.35
CA PHE A 94 -15.29 6.38 -9.98
C PHE A 94 -15.66 5.47 -11.16
N SER A 95 -16.75 4.71 -11.06
CA SER A 95 -17.22 3.87 -12.17
C SER A 95 -17.64 4.67 -13.41
N ASN A 96 -17.97 5.96 -13.28
CA ASN A 96 -18.31 6.83 -14.42
C ASN A 96 -17.11 7.66 -14.92
N LEU A 97 -15.97 7.56 -14.25
CA LEU A 97 -14.80 8.37 -14.58
C LEU A 97 -14.11 7.82 -15.85
N SER A 98 -14.07 8.65 -16.90
CA SER A 98 -13.58 8.25 -18.22
C SER A 98 -12.09 7.89 -18.24
N LEU A 99 -11.26 8.62 -17.48
CA LEU A 99 -9.81 8.47 -17.48
C LEU A 99 -9.31 7.12 -16.92
N ILE A 100 -10.12 6.42 -16.12
CA ILE A 100 -9.77 5.09 -15.59
C ILE A 100 -10.36 3.94 -16.41
N LYS A 101 -11.05 4.25 -17.52
CA LYS A 101 -11.61 3.20 -18.38
C LYS A 101 -10.49 2.45 -19.10
N PRO A 102 -10.58 1.11 -19.26
CA PRO A 102 -9.53 0.32 -19.88
C PRO A 102 -9.05 0.87 -21.23
N LYS A 103 -9.98 1.33 -22.07
CA LYS A 103 -9.66 1.95 -23.36
C LYS A 103 -8.77 3.19 -23.25
N GLU A 104 -9.04 4.08 -22.28
CA GLU A 104 -8.25 5.30 -22.07
C GLU A 104 -6.90 5.00 -21.42
N LEU A 105 -6.87 4.05 -20.47
CA LEU A 105 -5.63 3.57 -19.87
C LEU A 105 -4.68 2.98 -20.92
N LEU A 106 -5.19 2.12 -21.82
CA LEU A 106 -4.40 1.54 -22.90
C LEU A 106 -3.91 2.59 -23.92
N LYS A 107 -4.63 3.70 -24.13
CA LYS A 107 -4.11 4.84 -24.91
C LYS A 107 -2.94 5.51 -24.21
N LYS A 108 -3.01 5.70 -22.88
CA LYS A 108 -1.91 6.24 -22.08
C LYS A 108 -0.68 5.34 -22.13
N VAL A 109 -0.85 4.03 -22.04
CA VAL A 109 0.26 3.06 -22.24
C VAL A 109 0.93 3.24 -23.60
N LYS A 110 0.15 3.37 -24.69
CA LYS A 110 0.72 3.62 -26.02
C LYS A 110 1.52 4.92 -26.11
N GLN A 111 1.13 5.95 -25.35
CA GLN A 111 1.86 7.21 -25.27
C GLN A 111 3.16 7.03 -24.46
N GLN A 112 3.09 6.39 -23.30
CA GLN A 112 4.23 6.13 -22.42
C GLN A 112 5.31 5.28 -23.10
N LYS A 113 4.91 4.25 -23.87
CA LYS A 113 5.81 3.37 -24.64
C LYS A 113 6.82 4.09 -25.53
N LYS A 114 6.54 5.32 -25.95
CA LYS A 114 7.46 6.15 -26.74
C LYS A 114 8.68 6.61 -25.95
N PHE A 115 8.55 6.64 -24.62
CA PHE A 115 9.57 7.07 -23.67
C PHE A 115 10.13 5.89 -22.85
N THR A 116 9.80 4.65 -23.23
CA THR A 116 10.31 3.43 -22.61
C THR A 116 11.55 2.93 -23.35
N SER A 117 12.60 2.58 -22.61
CA SER A 117 13.82 1.97 -23.17
C SER A 117 13.50 0.67 -23.90
N LEU A 118 14.22 0.40 -25.01
CA LEU A 118 14.10 -0.85 -25.75
C LEU A 118 14.30 -2.08 -24.86
N LYS A 119 15.26 -2.01 -23.92
CA LYS A 119 15.58 -3.11 -23.00
C LYS A 119 14.47 -3.37 -21.97
N ALA A 120 13.68 -2.34 -21.64
CA ALA A 120 12.63 -2.40 -20.63
C ALA A 120 11.21 -2.61 -21.20
N LYS A 121 11.04 -2.76 -22.51
CA LYS A 121 9.71 -2.97 -23.13
C LYS A 121 8.96 -4.18 -22.57
N LYS A 122 9.68 -5.28 -22.32
CA LYS A 122 9.09 -6.49 -21.72
C LYS A 122 8.63 -6.24 -20.28
N THR A 123 9.42 -5.48 -19.52
CA THR A 123 9.09 -5.04 -18.15
C THR A 123 7.82 -4.20 -18.16
N GLU A 124 7.74 -3.16 -19.00
CA GLU A 124 6.52 -2.36 -19.12
C GLU A 124 5.29 -3.20 -19.52
N GLN A 125 5.47 -4.16 -20.44
CA GLN A 125 4.39 -5.06 -20.83
C GLN A 125 3.87 -5.90 -19.65
N ILE A 126 4.78 -6.49 -18.86
CA ILE A 126 4.43 -7.33 -17.70
C ILE A 126 3.74 -6.51 -16.61
N PHE A 127 4.30 -5.36 -16.26
CA PHE A 127 3.87 -4.60 -15.08
C PHE A 127 2.71 -3.64 -15.34
N ILE A 128 2.55 -3.14 -16.57
CA ILE A 128 1.53 -2.13 -16.91
C ILE A 128 0.53 -2.70 -17.92
N GLU A 129 1.01 -3.11 -19.09
CA GLU A 129 0.11 -3.37 -20.21
C GLU A 129 -0.77 -4.60 -19.99
N ASN A 130 -0.20 -5.70 -19.52
CA ASN A 130 -0.92 -6.95 -19.32
C ASN A 130 -1.99 -6.83 -18.23
N PRO A 131 -1.70 -6.28 -17.02
CA PRO A 131 -2.74 -6.03 -16.02
C PRO A 131 -3.90 -5.20 -16.55
N LEU A 132 -3.64 -4.13 -17.31
CA LEU A 132 -4.68 -3.22 -17.82
C LEU A 132 -5.60 -3.84 -18.88
N LYS A 133 -5.26 -5.02 -19.41
CA LYS A 133 -6.11 -5.75 -20.37
C LYS A 133 -7.15 -6.63 -19.68
N THR A 134 -7.03 -6.88 -18.38
CA THR A 134 -7.91 -7.79 -17.65
C THR A 134 -9.08 -7.03 -17.02
N LYS A 135 -10.24 -7.69 -16.92
CA LYS A 135 -11.41 -7.11 -16.24
C LYS A 135 -11.17 -7.06 -14.74
N GLU A 136 -10.51 -8.08 -14.23
CA GLU A 136 -10.13 -8.29 -12.83
C GLU A 136 -9.31 -7.11 -12.30
N PHE A 137 -8.37 -6.57 -13.11
CA PHE A 137 -7.64 -5.37 -12.72
C PHE A 137 -8.56 -4.16 -12.56
N TYR A 138 -9.46 -3.93 -13.51
CA TYR A 138 -10.35 -2.77 -13.47
C TYR A 138 -11.31 -2.83 -12.27
N ASP A 139 -11.92 -3.98 -12.04
CA ASP A 139 -12.84 -4.18 -10.90
C ASP A 139 -12.08 -3.99 -9.57
N TYR A 140 -10.90 -4.59 -9.46
CA TYR A 140 -10.04 -4.46 -8.29
C TYR A 140 -9.53 -3.02 -8.06
N PHE A 141 -9.19 -2.30 -9.14
CA PHE A 141 -8.76 -0.91 -9.04
C PHE A 141 -9.91 0.02 -8.62
N LEU A 142 -11.12 -0.20 -9.15
CA LEU A 142 -12.31 0.54 -8.76
C LEU A 142 -12.62 0.35 -7.27
N GLU A 143 -12.61 -0.89 -6.77
CA GLU A 143 -12.79 -1.18 -5.34
C GLU A 143 -11.73 -0.49 -4.48
N SER A 144 -10.49 -0.46 -4.96
CA SER A 144 -9.38 0.20 -4.28
C SER A 144 -9.54 1.72 -4.21
N LEU A 145 -10.06 2.36 -5.26
CA LEU A 145 -10.39 3.79 -5.24
C LEU A 145 -11.52 4.11 -4.25
N VAL A 146 -12.57 3.29 -4.24
CA VAL A 146 -13.69 3.45 -3.30
C VAL A 146 -13.22 3.28 -1.85
N PHE A 147 -12.38 2.28 -1.59
CA PHE A 147 -11.86 2.04 -0.26
C PHE A 147 -10.90 3.15 0.20
N ASP A 148 -9.98 3.61 -0.67
CA ASP A 148 -9.12 4.76 -0.38
C ASP A 148 -9.94 6.02 -0.05
N TYR A 149 -11.01 6.27 -0.81
CA TYR A 149 -11.92 7.39 -0.58
C TYR A 149 -12.62 7.28 0.79
N THR A 150 -13.20 6.13 1.10
CA THR A 150 -13.90 5.92 2.39
C THR A 150 -12.95 6.05 3.57
N CYS A 151 -11.69 5.61 3.45
CA CYS A 151 -10.67 5.81 4.47
C CYS A 151 -10.31 7.29 4.69
N LYS A 152 -10.33 8.10 3.63
CA LYS A 152 -10.05 9.55 3.66
C LYS A 152 -11.24 10.40 4.07
N TYR A 153 -12.46 9.89 3.94
CA TYR A 153 -13.66 10.67 4.14
C TYR A 153 -13.76 11.20 5.58
N GLU A 154 -13.97 12.51 5.70
CA GLU A 154 -14.15 13.19 6.99
C GLU A 154 -15.59 13.03 7.47
N PHE A 155 -15.90 11.85 8.01
CA PHE A 155 -17.20 11.60 8.64
C PHE A 155 -17.45 12.57 9.82
N PRO A 156 -18.71 12.84 10.20
CA PRO A 156 -19.03 13.61 11.40
C PRO A 156 -18.36 13.05 12.65
N ARG A 157 -17.84 13.92 13.53
CA ARG A 157 -17.04 13.53 14.70
C ARG A 157 -17.74 12.49 15.57
N GLU A 158 -19.05 12.60 15.66
CA GLU A 158 -19.93 11.77 16.47
C GLU A 158 -20.00 10.32 15.97
N VAL A 159 -19.76 10.07 14.68
CA VAL A 159 -19.78 8.72 14.08
C VAL A 159 -18.39 8.19 13.72
N GLN A 160 -17.36 9.05 13.65
CA GLN A 160 -16.00 8.66 13.22
C GLN A 160 -15.45 7.44 13.97
N LYS A 161 -15.62 7.39 15.31
CA LYS A 161 -15.10 6.28 16.13
C LYS A 161 -15.74 4.95 15.72
N ARG A 162 -17.07 4.91 15.58
CA ARG A 162 -17.82 3.72 15.19
C ARG A 162 -17.47 3.27 13.79
N ILE A 163 -17.43 4.19 12.84
CA ILE A 163 -17.04 3.88 11.45
C ILE A 163 -15.63 3.29 11.41
N PHE A 164 -14.70 3.87 12.16
CA PHE A 164 -13.35 3.35 12.23
C PHE A 164 -13.32 1.95 12.84
N SER A 165 -13.94 1.73 14.01
CA SER A 165 -13.86 0.44 14.72
C SER A 165 -14.67 -0.69 14.08
N GLU A 166 -15.82 -0.38 13.45
CA GLU A 166 -16.77 -1.38 12.96
C GLU A 166 -16.65 -1.62 11.45
N TYR A 167 -16.10 -0.68 10.67
CA TYR A 167 -15.94 -0.82 9.21
C TYR A 167 -14.49 -0.81 8.76
N LEU A 168 -13.70 0.19 9.16
CA LEU A 168 -12.34 0.33 8.62
C LEU A 168 -11.37 -0.66 9.25
N LEU A 169 -11.31 -0.75 10.58
CA LEU A 169 -10.38 -1.62 11.30
C LEU A 169 -10.57 -3.11 10.97
N PRO A 170 -11.81 -3.67 10.90
CA PRO A 170 -11.98 -5.08 10.57
C PRO A 170 -11.47 -5.44 9.18
N THR A 171 -11.51 -4.50 8.22
CA THR A 171 -10.99 -4.73 6.86
C THR A 171 -9.49 -5.01 6.85
N PHE A 172 -8.76 -4.65 7.91
CA PHE A 172 -7.33 -4.97 8.04
C PHE A 172 -7.06 -6.47 8.02
N PHE A 173 -7.97 -7.26 8.59
CA PHE A 173 -7.87 -8.72 8.65
C PHE A 173 -8.52 -9.40 7.44
N LEU A 174 -9.47 -8.74 6.79
CA LEU A 174 -10.19 -9.30 5.65
C LEU A 174 -9.47 -8.92 4.34
N ASN A 175 -8.33 -9.54 4.08
CA ASN A 175 -7.58 -9.42 2.81
C ASN A 175 -8.09 -10.47 1.79
N ASN A 176 -9.37 -10.40 1.43
CA ASN A 176 -9.94 -11.22 0.35
C ASN A 176 -10.29 -10.34 -0.86
N HIS A 177 -10.44 -10.93 -2.05
CA HIS A 177 -10.66 -10.20 -3.31
C HIS A 177 -11.88 -9.25 -3.32
N THR A 178 -12.74 -9.28 -2.30
CA THR A 178 -13.91 -8.40 -2.13
C THR A 178 -13.63 -7.13 -1.32
N ILE A 179 -12.49 -7.05 -0.62
CA ILE A 179 -12.09 -5.90 0.18
C ILE A 179 -10.69 -5.48 -0.29
N SER A 180 -10.53 -4.21 -0.63
CA SER A 180 -9.24 -3.73 -1.16
C SER A 180 -8.10 -4.04 -0.19
N ARG A 181 -7.02 -4.60 -0.74
CA ARG A 181 -5.76 -4.88 -0.04
C ARG A 181 -4.94 -3.61 0.21
N PHE A 182 -5.35 -2.48 -0.37
CA PHE A 182 -4.62 -1.21 -0.27
C PHE A 182 -5.28 -0.26 0.73
N SER A 183 -4.64 0.89 0.93
CA SER A 183 -5.00 1.91 1.91
C SER A 183 -4.97 1.42 3.36
N LYS A 184 -4.37 0.26 3.64
CA LYS A 184 -4.28 -0.28 5.01
C LYS A 184 -3.33 0.54 5.87
N PHE A 185 -2.35 1.21 5.26
CA PHE A 185 -1.48 2.13 5.98
C PHE A 185 -2.25 3.31 6.58
N ARG A 186 -3.38 3.71 5.99
CA ARG A 186 -4.24 4.78 6.55
C ARG A 186 -4.81 4.41 7.90
N ILE A 187 -5.22 3.15 8.07
CA ILE A 187 -5.77 2.64 9.33
C ILE A 187 -4.69 2.76 10.42
N ILE A 188 -3.48 2.30 10.12
CA ILE A 188 -2.31 2.40 11.01
C ILE A 188 -1.97 3.86 11.33
N LYS A 189 -1.93 4.74 10.32
CA LYS A 189 -1.65 6.16 10.54
C LYS A 189 -2.67 6.81 11.47
N ARG A 190 -3.96 6.47 11.35
CA ARG A 190 -5.00 6.99 12.23
C ARG A 190 -4.83 6.51 13.67
N LEU A 191 -4.48 5.25 13.87
CA LEU A 191 -4.16 4.70 15.20
C LEU A 191 -2.95 5.41 15.81
N TRP A 192 -1.90 5.62 15.01
CA TRP A 192 -0.71 6.35 15.42
C TRP A 192 -1.05 7.79 15.85
N ASP A 193 -1.79 8.53 15.02
CA ASP A 193 -2.15 9.92 15.30
C ASP A 193 -2.95 10.06 16.60
N ASN A 194 -3.87 9.13 16.85
CA ASN A 194 -4.65 9.09 18.08
C ASN A 194 -3.79 8.76 19.31
N SER A 195 -2.72 7.97 19.13
CA SER A 195 -1.85 7.50 20.23
C SER A 195 -0.68 8.46 20.51
N TYR A 196 -0.24 9.23 19.52
CA TYR A 196 0.99 10.01 19.55
C TYR A 196 1.07 10.99 20.73
N THR A 197 -0.03 11.68 21.05
CA THR A 197 -0.04 12.66 22.15
C THR A 197 0.24 12.03 23.51
N GLY A 198 -0.22 10.79 23.73
CA GLY A 198 0.09 10.01 24.93
C GLY A 198 1.54 9.52 24.90
N LEU A 199 1.95 8.91 23.79
CA LEU A 199 3.30 8.36 23.61
C LEU A 199 4.40 9.42 23.77
N LYS A 200 4.20 10.62 23.24
CA LYS A 200 5.15 11.74 23.36
C LYS A 200 5.49 12.10 24.81
N LYS A 201 4.57 11.84 25.75
CA LYS A 201 4.76 12.13 27.19
C LYS A 201 5.42 10.97 27.94
N SER A 202 5.68 9.84 27.29
CA SER A 202 6.25 8.67 27.93
C SER A 202 7.69 8.94 28.43
N PRO A 203 8.00 8.66 29.71
CA PRO A 203 9.34 8.81 30.26
C PRO A 203 10.28 7.63 29.90
N VAL A 204 9.74 6.57 29.31
CA VAL A 204 10.48 5.31 29.04
C VAL A 204 11.47 5.46 27.88
N PHE A 205 11.16 6.33 26.92
CA PHE A 205 11.96 6.52 25.71
C PHE A 205 12.79 7.80 25.79
N PRO A 206 13.95 7.86 25.10
CA PRO A 206 14.76 9.06 25.03
C PRO A 206 13.95 10.26 24.53
N LYS A 207 14.25 11.45 25.08
CA LYS A 207 13.68 12.72 24.60
C LYS A 207 13.98 12.86 23.11
N GLY A 208 12.98 13.25 22.31
CA GLY A 208 13.12 13.35 20.85
C GLY A 208 12.71 12.10 20.06
N TYR A 209 12.67 10.92 20.70
CA TYR A 209 12.43 9.64 20.01
C TYR A 209 11.10 9.61 19.24
N PHE A 210 10.00 9.90 19.93
CA PHE A 210 8.67 9.92 19.31
C PHE A 210 8.49 11.07 18.31
N GLU A 211 9.20 12.18 18.50
CA GLU A 211 9.13 13.33 17.60
C GLU A 211 9.78 13.01 16.26
N GLU A 212 10.91 12.30 16.30
CA GLU A 212 11.58 11.77 15.11
C GLU A 212 10.70 10.76 14.37
N ILE A 213 10.16 9.76 15.07
CA ILE A 213 9.26 8.76 14.45
C ILE A 213 8.04 9.44 13.85
N ASN A 214 7.43 10.39 14.58
CA ASN A 214 6.27 11.10 14.09
C ASN A 214 6.59 11.95 12.85
N ASN A 215 7.80 12.51 12.75
CA ASN A 215 8.22 13.20 11.54
C ASN A 215 8.29 12.27 10.33
N SER A 216 8.73 11.02 10.49
CA SER A 216 8.69 10.00 9.42
C SER A 216 7.27 9.59 9.03
N MET A 217 6.31 9.68 9.96
CA MET A 217 4.89 9.42 9.69
C MET A 217 4.17 10.61 9.01
N LYS A 218 4.76 11.81 8.96
CA LYS A 218 4.17 12.94 8.24
C LYS A 218 4.18 12.65 6.73
N LEU A 219 3.08 13.00 6.09
CA LEU A 219 2.87 12.79 4.66
C LEU A 219 2.74 14.17 4.00
N LYS A 220 3.35 14.34 2.83
CA LYS A 220 3.36 15.60 2.08
C LYS A 220 2.01 15.84 1.40
N GLY A 221 1.27 14.77 1.07
CA GLY A 221 -0.06 14.85 0.49
C GLY A 221 -0.94 13.62 0.72
N ASN A 222 -2.17 13.68 0.20
CA ASN A 222 -3.14 12.59 0.28
C ASN A 222 -2.77 11.37 -0.61
N GLN A 223 -1.88 11.58 -1.59
CA GLN A 223 -1.39 10.55 -2.50
C GLN A 223 -0.29 9.70 -1.85
N ASP A 224 0.59 10.29 -1.03
CA ASP A 224 1.74 9.63 -0.36
C ASP A 224 1.40 8.39 0.47
N PHE A 225 0.16 8.27 0.93
CA PHE A 225 -0.29 7.08 1.66
C PHE A 225 -0.31 5.83 0.78
N LEU A 226 -0.50 5.99 -0.53
CA LEU A 226 -0.47 4.90 -1.49
C LEU A 226 0.97 4.41 -1.68
N ASP A 227 1.93 5.34 -1.65
CA ASP A 227 3.36 5.02 -1.66
C ASP A 227 3.76 4.27 -0.37
N CYS A 228 3.09 4.56 0.74
CA CYS A 228 3.29 3.83 2.00
C CYS A 228 2.68 2.42 2.02
N GLU A 229 1.91 2.00 1.01
CA GLU A 229 1.34 0.64 0.98
C GLU A 229 2.41 -0.44 0.84
N ILE A 230 3.58 -0.09 0.32
CA ILE A 230 4.74 -0.99 0.30
C ILE A 230 5.06 -1.51 1.72
N ILE A 231 4.82 -0.70 2.75
CA ILE A 231 5.05 -1.05 4.16
C ILE A 231 4.04 -2.10 4.63
N HIS A 232 2.77 -1.98 4.21
CA HIS A 232 1.75 -3.00 4.50
C HIS A 232 2.20 -4.35 3.95
N PHE A 233 2.47 -4.41 2.65
CA PHE A 233 2.86 -5.65 1.98
C PHE A 233 4.15 -6.25 2.55
N ALA A 234 5.14 -5.42 2.89
CA ALA A 234 6.37 -5.92 3.53
C ALA A 234 6.13 -6.47 4.95
N CYS A 235 5.14 -5.94 5.69
CA CYS A 235 4.87 -6.36 7.07
C CYS A 235 3.95 -7.58 7.19
N VAL A 236 3.01 -7.78 6.26
CA VAL A 236 2.02 -8.87 6.38
C VAL A 236 2.03 -9.85 5.20
N GLY A 237 2.73 -9.53 4.12
CA GLY A 237 2.73 -10.31 2.89
C GLY A 237 1.63 -9.89 1.91
N ASP A 238 1.69 -10.41 0.67
CA ASP A 238 0.64 -10.24 -0.34
C ASP A 238 -0.28 -11.46 -0.34
N CYS A 239 -1.55 -11.24 0.02
CA CYS A 239 -2.56 -12.29 0.04
C CYS A 239 -3.07 -12.56 -1.38
N VAL A 240 -2.72 -13.74 -1.90
CA VAL A 240 -3.19 -14.26 -3.19
C VAL A 240 -3.77 -15.64 -2.96
N GLU A 241 -5.03 -15.85 -3.38
CA GLU A 241 -5.73 -17.14 -3.19
C GLU A 241 -5.71 -17.63 -1.72
N SER A 242 -5.91 -16.71 -0.78
CA SER A 242 -5.91 -16.96 0.68
C SER A 242 -4.57 -17.40 1.29
N LYS A 243 -3.46 -17.23 0.56
CA LYS A 243 -2.09 -17.42 1.07
C LYS A 243 -1.34 -16.10 1.03
N HIS A 244 -0.70 -15.70 2.13
CA HIS A 244 0.21 -14.57 2.07
C HIS A 244 1.57 -15.04 1.57
N ASN A 245 2.11 -14.30 0.62
CA ASN A 245 3.44 -14.52 0.09
C ASN A 245 4.34 -13.38 0.60
N PRO A 246 5.56 -13.67 1.07
CA PRO A 246 6.49 -12.63 1.47
C PRO A 246 6.78 -11.70 0.29
N VAL A 247 6.88 -10.39 0.60
CA VAL A 247 7.06 -9.35 -0.40
C VAL A 247 8.45 -8.74 -0.31
N PHE A 248 9.18 -8.75 -1.42
CA PHE A 248 10.39 -7.98 -1.61
C PHE A 248 10.03 -6.64 -2.23
N VAL A 249 10.12 -5.59 -1.42
CA VAL A 249 9.84 -4.22 -1.83
C VAL A 249 11.13 -3.55 -2.28
N PHE A 250 11.13 -3.00 -3.48
CA PHE A 250 12.24 -2.20 -4.00
C PHE A 250 11.86 -0.73 -3.95
N THR A 251 12.67 0.11 -3.29
CA THR A 251 12.41 1.56 -3.15
C THR A 251 13.70 2.37 -3.13
N GLN A 252 13.60 3.65 -3.53
CA GLN A 252 14.64 4.66 -3.33
C GLN A 252 14.38 5.56 -2.11
N ASP A 253 13.31 5.28 -1.36
CA ASP A 253 12.95 6.08 -0.19
C ASP A 253 14.03 6.03 0.90
N ASP A 254 14.07 7.11 1.69
CA ASP A 254 14.99 7.22 2.81
C ASP A 254 14.81 6.07 3.81
N LYS A 255 15.89 5.33 4.04
CA LYS A 255 15.91 4.15 4.93
C LYS A 255 15.39 4.47 6.32
N LYS A 256 15.81 5.59 6.90
CA LYS A 256 15.40 5.97 8.26
C LYS A 256 13.88 6.17 8.32
N THR A 257 13.32 6.84 7.32
CA THR A 257 11.89 7.06 7.17
C THR A 257 11.11 5.75 7.04
N ILE A 258 11.55 4.83 6.17
CA ILE A 258 10.90 3.52 5.99
C ILE A 258 10.96 2.68 7.26
N ILE A 259 12.12 2.60 7.92
CA ILE A 259 12.27 1.86 9.18
C ILE A 259 11.34 2.43 10.26
N ASN A 260 11.32 3.75 10.45
CA ASN A 260 10.44 4.37 11.44
C ASN A 260 8.96 4.10 11.17
N ARG A 261 8.54 4.12 9.90
CA ARG A 261 7.18 3.77 9.51
C ARG A 261 6.87 2.30 9.77
N ILE A 262 7.79 1.37 9.52
CA ILE A 262 7.64 -0.06 9.85
C ILE A 262 7.53 -0.27 11.37
N ILE A 263 8.35 0.43 12.17
CA ILE A 263 8.28 0.39 13.63
C ILE A 263 6.86 0.77 14.09
N VAL A 264 6.32 1.89 13.61
CA VAL A 264 4.95 2.32 13.92
C VAL A 264 3.95 1.26 13.45
N TYR A 265 4.09 0.77 12.23
CA TYR A 265 3.19 -0.20 11.63
C TYR A 265 3.06 -1.47 12.47
N LYS A 266 4.18 -2.11 12.80
CA LYS A 266 4.22 -3.31 13.62
C LYS A 266 3.71 -3.05 15.04
N SER A 267 4.00 -1.88 15.62
CA SER A 267 3.54 -1.52 16.98
C SER A 267 2.03 -1.32 17.04
N MET A 268 1.45 -0.69 16.02
CA MET A 268 0.00 -0.51 15.93
C MET A 268 -0.71 -1.83 15.67
N ILE A 269 -0.16 -2.72 14.82
CA ILE A 269 -0.66 -4.09 14.68
C ILE A 269 -0.69 -4.80 16.04
N LYS A 270 0.44 -4.78 16.76
CA LYS A 270 0.55 -5.42 18.09
C LYS A 270 -0.52 -4.90 19.05
N THR A 271 -0.76 -3.59 19.04
CA THR A 271 -1.81 -2.96 19.85
C THR A 271 -3.19 -3.48 19.46
N ILE A 272 -3.52 -3.48 18.16
CA ILE A 272 -4.80 -4.01 17.67
C ILE A 272 -4.98 -5.47 18.10
N LEU A 273 -3.95 -6.31 17.94
CA LEU A 273 -4.00 -7.73 18.28
C LEU A 273 -4.21 -7.96 19.78
N ASN A 274 -3.59 -7.15 20.63
CA ASN A 274 -3.76 -7.22 22.08
C ASN A 274 -5.16 -6.76 22.53
N ASP A 275 -5.81 -5.89 21.76
CA ASP A 275 -7.14 -5.35 22.05
C ASP A 275 -8.29 -6.20 21.45
N LEU A 276 -7.98 -7.26 20.69
CA LEU A 276 -9.00 -8.16 20.16
C LEU A 276 -9.65 -8.96 21.30
N SER A 277 -10.98 -9.05 21.30
CA SER A 277 -11.68 -10.04 22.13
C SER A 277 -11.26 -11.46 21.73
N GLU A 278 -11.38 -12.42 22.66
CA GLU A 278 -11.03 -13.82 22.37
C GLU A 278 -11.75 -14.37 21.13
N ASP A 279 -13.04 -14.05 20.97
CA ASP A 279 -13.84 -14.51 19.84
C ASP A 279 -13.35 -13.90 18.52
N ASN A 280 -13.07 -12.59 18.51
CA ASN A 280 -12.51 -11.92 17.34
C ASN A 280 -11.11 -12.43 17.01
N TYR A 281 -10.28 -12.71 18.02
CA TYR A 281 -8.98 -13.31 17.80
C TYR A 281 -9.11 -14.71 17.19
N LYS A 282 -9.99 -15.59 17.73
CA LYS A 282 -10.23 -16.94 17.18
C LYS A 282 -10.66 -16.89 15.71
N ILE A 283 -11.53 -15.96 15.34
CA ILE A 283 -11.99 -15.78 13.95
C ILE A 283 -10.84 -15.37 13.03
N ASN A 284 -10.00 -14.44 13.46
CA ASN A 284 -8.93 -13.87 12.62
C ASN A 284 -7.59 -14.63 12.70
N LYS A 285 -7.42 -15.50 13.70
CA LYS A 285 -6.18 -16.24 13.97
C LYS A 285 -5.64 -16.99 12.75
N PRO A 286 -6.46 -17.68 11.93
CA PRO A 286 -5.94 -18.34 10.73
C PRO A 286 -5.30 -17.36 9.73
N ILE A 287 -5.85 -16.15 9.61
CA ILE A 287 -5.33 -15.11 8.72
C ILE A 287 -4.02 -14.56 9.29
N ILE A 288 -4.02 -14.21 10.58
CA ILE A 288 -2.86 -13.64 11.28
C ILE A 288 -1.67 -14.63 11.25
N ASN A 289 -1.94 -15.91 11.49
CA ASN A 289 -0.91 -16.96 11.46
C ASN A 289 -0.35 -17.23 10.06
N ASN A 290 -1.08 -16.83 9.02
CA ASN A 290 -0.63 -16.96 7.64
C ASN A 290 0.15 -15.73 7.16
N TRP A 291 0.33 -14.68 7.96
CA TRP A 291 1.10 -13.50 7.55
C TRP A 291 2.58 -13.83 7.36
N GLU A 292 3.15 -13.37 6.25
CA GLU A 292 4.53 -13.65 5.86
C GLU A 292 5.29 -12.34 5.72
N GLN A 293 6.19 -12.06 6.67
CA GLN A 293 7.02 -10.85 6.61
C GLN A 293 8.02 -10.94 5.45
N GLY A 294 8.20 -9.80 4.80
CA GLY A 294 9.05 -9.66 3.63
C GLY A 294 10.34 -8.88 3.92
N MET A 295 10.87 -8.28 2.88
CA MET A 295 12.14 -7.55 2.90
C MET A 295 11.99 -6.20 2.21
N ILE A 296 12.63 -5.17 2.75
CA ILE A 296 12.84 -3.91 2.04
C ILE A 296 14.23 -3.93 1.41
N ILE A 297 14.29 -3.62 0.13
CA ILE A 297 15.51 -3.47 -0.66
C ILE A 297 15.62 -2.00 -1.05
N PHE A 298 16.66 -1.36 -0.53
CA PHE A 298 16.96 0.04 -0.83
C PHE A 298 17.90 0.09 -2.04
N CYS A 299 17.49 0.80 -3.08
CA CYS A 299 18.30 0.96 -4.28
C CYS A 299 18.83 2.39 -4.41
N ASN A 300 19.95 2.53 -5.11
CA ASN A 300 20.51 3.80 -5.52
C ASN A 300 19.78 4.35 -6.76
N SER A 301 20.06 5.61 -7.10
CA SER A 301 19.52 6.26 -8.31
C SER A 301 20.03 5.62 -9.60
N ASP A 302 21.17 4.92 -9.57
CA ASP A 302 21.73 4.18 -10.70
C ASP A 302 21.14 2.76 -10.85
N GLY A 303 20.12 2.41 -10.05
CA GLY A 303 19.46 1.11 -10.08
C GLY A 303 20.14 0.00 -9.27
N SER A 304 21.35 0.23 -8.78
CA SER A 304 22.06 -0.76 -7.94
C SER A 304 21.39 -0.94 -6.57
N ILE A 305 21.48 -2.15 -6.01
CA ILE A 305 21.01 -2.43 -4.66
C ILE A 305 22.05 -1.92 -3.67
N LYS A 306 21.65 -0.96 -2.83
CA LYS A 306 22.51 -0.41 -1.77
C LYS A 306 22.56 -1.34 -0.57
N GLU A 307 21.40 -1.76 -0.09
CA GLU A 307 21.25 -2.59 1.09
C GLU A 307 19.85 -3.20 1.18
N SER A 308 19.69 -4.19 2.05
CA SER A 308 18.40 -4.82 2.32
C SER A 308 18.21 -5.07 3.82
N ILE A 309 16.96 -5.01 4.28
CA ILE A 309 16.57 -5.29 5.66
C ILE A 309 15.37 -6.23 5.69
N ASP A 310 15.48 -7.30 6.46
CA ASP A 310 14.36 -8.17 6.76
C ASP A 310 13.40 -7.45 7.72
N VAL A 311 12.11 -7.44 7.41
CA VAL A 311 11.13 -6.76 8.26
C VAL A 311 11.02 -7.41 9.63
N SER A 312 11.36 -8.69 9.76
CA SER A 312 11.40 -9.40 11.04
C SER A 312 12.45 -8.86 12.01
N ASP A 313 13.56 -8.32 11.49
CA ASP A 313 14.64 -7.71 12.28
C ASP A 313 14.27 -6.34 12.87
N ILE A 314 13.22 -5.69 12.35
CA ILE A 314 12.78 -4.37 12.82
C ILE A 314 11.88 -4.52 14.06
N LYS A 315 12.34 -4.01 15.20
CA LYS A 315 11.65 -4.12 16.50
C LYS A 315 10.43 -3.19 16.61
N THR A 316 9.43 -3.61 17.39
CA THR A 316 8.28 -2.78 17.78
C THR A 316 8.61 -1.83 18.93
N ILE A 317 7.82 -0.77 19.08
CA ILE A 317 7.68 -0.03 20.33
C ILE A 317 6.98 -0.98 21.30
N ASN A 318 7.60 -1.25 22.45
CA ASN A 318 7.06 -2.13 23.48
C ASN A 318 6.29 -1.36 24.54
#